data_AF-A0A0A8XPK4-F1
#
_entry.id   AF-A0A0A8XPK4-F1
#
_cell.length_a   1.000
_cell.length_b   1.000
_cell.length_c   1.000
_cell.angle_alpha   90.00
_cell.angle_beta   90.00
_cell.angle_gamma   90.00
#
_symmetry.space_group_name_H-M   'P 1'
#
loop_
_entity.id
_entity.type
_entity.pdbx_description
1 polymer ?
#
loop_
_entity_poly.entity_id
_entity_poly.type
_entity_poly.pdbx_seq_one_letter_code
_entity_poly.pdbx_strand_id
1 'polypeptide(L)'
;MHFETQGTPVMIGGGVLAYTLLGVDCNETSGECAFLILDPHYTGSDNLKKIVNGGWCGWKKSVDSKGRSFFLKDKFYNLLLPQRPNMV
;
A
#
# COMPACT_ATOMS: atom_id res chain seq x y z
N MET A 1 2.42 -14.01 -8.20
CA MET A 1 2.09 -12.70 -7.62
C MET A 1 1.33 -12.91 -6.29
N HIS A 2 1.58 -12.15 -5.21
CA HIS A 2 0.93 -12.38 -3.90
C HIS A 2 -0.59 -12.14 -3.93
N PHE A 3 -1.04 -11.02 -4.50
CA PHE A 3 -2.46 -10.68 -4.55
C PHE A 3 -3.29 -11.62 -5.43
N GLU A 4 -2.69 -12.27 -6.44
CA GLU A 4 -3.37 -13.28 -7.26
C GLU A 4 -3.54 -14.62 -6.54
N THR A 5 -2.57 -14.99 -5.70
CA THR A 5 -2.49 -16.34 -5.11
C THR A 5 -3.00 -16.39 -3.67
N GLN A 6 -2.66 -15.39 -2.86
CA GLN A 6 -3.04 -15.28 -1.46
C GLN A 6 -4.16 -14.26 -1.26
N GLY A 7 -4.11 -13.13 -1.96
CA GLY A 7 -5.14 -12.07 -1.86
C GLY A 7 -5.25 -11.43 -0.47
N THR A 8 -4.32 -11.71 0.45
CA THR A 8 -4.31 -11.15 1.80
C THR A 8 -3.71 -9.75 1.81
N PRO A 9 -4.22 -8.82 2.64
CA PRO A 9 -3.56 -7.53 2.86
C PRO A 9 -2.13 -7.70 3.36
N VAL A 10 -1.22 -6.86 2.88
CA VAL A 10 0.21 -6.90 3.21
C VAL A 10 0.54 -5.75 4.13
N MET A 11 1.16 -6.02 5.28
CA MET A 11 1.69 -4.95 6.14
C MET A 11 3.07 -4.54 5.61
N ILE A 12 3.27 -3.23 5.45
CA ILE A 12 4.55 -2.61 5.10
C ILE A 12 5.06 -1.87 6.33
N GLY A 13 6.28 -2.16 6.76
CA GLY A 13 6.99 -1.38 7.78
C GLY A 13 8.28 -0.78 7.21
N GLY A 14 8.49 0.53 7.38
CA GLY A 14 9.73 1.18 6.97
C GLY A 14 9.99 2.49 7.71
N GLY A 15 11.22 2.65 8.19
CA GLY A 15 11.54 3.75 9.11
C GLY A 15 10.69 3.67 10.38
N VAL A 16 9.88 4.70 10.63
CA VAL A 16 8.96 4.81 11.78
C VAL A 16 7.49 4.70 11.39
N LEU A 17 7.20 4.37 10.13
CA LEU A 17 5.83 4.32 9.60
C LEU A 17 5.46 2.90 9.19
N ALA A 18 4.18 2.59 9.33
CA ALA A 18 3.58 1.36 8.85
C ALA A 18 2.33 1.64 8.02
N TYR A 19 2.10 0.83 7.00
CA TYR A 19 0.96 0.93 6.10
C TYR A 19 0.39 -0.45 5.78
N THR A 20 -0.86 -0.50 5.33
CA THR A 20 -1.44 -1.71 4.75
C THR A 20 -1.53 -1.57 3.24
N LEU A 21 -0.91 -2.48 2.50
CA LEU A 21 -0.98 -2.58 1.06
C LEU A 21 -2.10 -3.55 0.67
N LEU A 22 -3.02 -3.07 -0.15
CA LEU A 22 -4.20 -3.80 -0.60
C LEU A 22 -4.12 -4.24 -2.07
N GLY A 23 -3.17 -3.69 -2.82
CA GLY A 23 -2.99 -4.01 -4.23
C GLY A 23 -1.84 -3.24 -4.86
N VAL A 24 -1.42 -3.69 -6.04
CA VAL A 24 -0.38 -3.07 -6.85
C VAL A 24 -0.89 -2.93 -8.28
N ASP A 25 -0.48 -1.85 -8.94
CA ASP A 25 -0.64 -1.65 -10.37
C ASP A 25 0.73 -1.31 -10.94
N CYS A 26 1.25 -2.17 -11.81
CA CYS A 26 2.60 -2.08 -12.33
C CYS A 26 2.59 -2.23 -13.84
N ASN A 27 3.09 -1.24 -14.55
CA ASN A 27 3.32 -1.34 -15.99
C ASN A 27 4.69 -1.97 -16.23
N GLU A 28 4.72 -3.20 -16.72
CA GLU A 28 5.97 -3.94 -16.95
C GLU A 28 6.86 -3.33 -18.05
N THR A 29 6.27 -2.56 -18.98
CA THR A 29 7.01 -1.93 -20.07
C THR A 29 7.67 -0.62 -19.63
N SER A 30 6.96 0.24 -18.90
CA SER A 30 7.50 1.53 -18.43
C SER A 30 8.18 1.46 -17.06
N GLY A 31 7.89 0.42 -16.26
CA GLY A 31 8.33 0.32 -14.86
C GLY A 31 7.56 1.24 -13.90
N GLU A 32 6.50 1.90 -14.35
CA GLU A 32 5.66 2.73 -13.49
C GLU A 32 4.81 1.86 -12.56
N CYS A 33 4.81 2.20 -11.27
CA CYS A 33 4.06 1.48 -10.25
C CYS A 33 3.18 2.40 -9.41
N ALA A 34 2.00 1.91 -9.05
CA ALA A 34 1.13 2.47 -8.04
C ALA A 34 0.73 1.41 -7.00
N PHE A 35 0.47 1.86 -5.78
CA PHE A 35 0.20 1.04 -4.62
C PHE A 35 -1.13 1.45 -4.01
N LEU A 36 -2.06 0.51 -3.82
CA LEU A 36 -3.31 0.78 -3.13
C LEU A 36 -3.05 0.68 -1.62
N ILE A 37 -3.05 1.82 -0.94
CA ILE A 37 -2.66 1.92 0.47
C ILE A 37 -3.88 2.21 1.33
N LEU A 38 -3.99 1.49 2.43
CA LEU A 38 -4.79 1.83 3.60
C LEU A 38 -3.87 2.32 4.71
N ASP A 39 -4.04 3.57 5.09
CA ASP A 39 -3.21 4.29 6.03
C ASP A 39 -3.78 4.19 7.45
N PRO A 40 -3.10 3.49 8.38
CA PRO A 40 -3.58 3.28 9.75
C PRO A 40 -3.50 4.54 10.62
N HIS A 41 -2.91 5.64 10.13
CA HIS A 41 -2.79 6.89 10.88
C HIS A 41 -4.04 7.76 10.78
N TYR A 42 -5.11 7.31 10.11
CA TYR A 42 -6.40 8.01 10.13
C TYR A 42 -7.00 7.99 11.53
N THR A 43 -7.22 9.17 12.11
CA THR A 43 -7.78 9.35 13.46
C THR A 43 -9.18 9.97 13.47
N GLY A 44 -9.77 10.18 12.30
CA GLY A 44 -11.12 10.73 12.18
C GLY A 44 -12.21 9.69 12.47
N SER A 45 -13.47 10.13 12.41
CA SER A 45 -14.61 9.22 12.53
C SER A 45 -14.76 8.31 11.30
N ASP A 46 -15.45 7.18 11.45
CA ASP A 46 -15.73 6.20 10.39
C ASP A 46 -16.64 6.78 9.29
N ASN A 47 -16.06 7.64 8.46
CA ASN A 47 -16.73 8.32 7.38
C ASN A 47 -16.03 7.99 6.07
N LEU A 48 -16.67 7.12 5.28
CA LEU A 48 -16.12 6.63 4.02
C LEU A 48 -15.67 7.76 3.08
N LYS A 49 -16.48 8.81 2.94
CA LYS A 49 -16.14 9.96 2.07
C LYS A 49 -14.88 10.66 2.55
N LYS A 50 -14.72 10.87 3.86
CA LYS A 50 -13.51 11.50 4.42
C LYS A 50 -12.28 10.60 4.26
N ILE A 51 -12.42 9.29 4.47
CA ILE A 51 -11.33 8.32 4.32
C ILE A 51 -10.82 8.30 2.87
N VAL A 52 -11.73 8.14 1.91
CA VAL A 52 -11.36 8.03 0.49
C VAL A 52 -10.89 9.37 -0.06
N ASN A 53 -11.65 10.45 0.12
CA ASN A 53 -11.28 11.77 -0.43
C ASN A 53 -10.05 12.37 0.27
N GLY A 54 -9.82 12.02 1.54
CA GLY A 54 -8.61 12.38 2.27
C GLY A 54 -7.39 11.56 1.88
N GLY A 55 -7.55 10.53 1.04
CA GLY A 55 -6.46 9.69 0.57
C GLY A 55 -5.92 8.71 1.62
N TRP A 56 -6.70 8.42 2.67
CA TRP A 56 -6.37 7.44 3.71
C TRP A 56 -6.60 6.01 3.22
N CYS A 57 -7.46 5.82 2.24
CA CYS A 57 -7.55 4.61 1.44
C CYS A 57 -7.53 5.00 -0.04
N GLY A 58 -6.46 4.68 -0.76
CA GLY A 58 -6.35 5.04 -2.17
C GLY A 58 -4.99 4.76 -2.80
N TRP A 59 -4.93 4.95 -4.12
CA TRP A 59 -3.74 4.72 -4.92
C TRP A 59 -2.66 5.78 -4.69
N LYS A 60 -1.44 5.32 -4.45
CA LYS A 60 -0.23 6.13 -4.30
C LYS A 60 0.76 5.73 -5.40
N LYS A 61 1.14 6.68 -6.26
CA LYS A 61 2.20 6.43 -7.24
C LYS A 61 3.54 6.25 -6.53
N SER A 62 4.44 5.44 -7.10
CA SER A 62 5.80 5.27 -6.62
C SER A 62 6.53 6.62 -6.52
N VAL A 63 6.30 7.48 -7.51
CA VAL A 63 6.69 8.89 -7.55
C VAL A 63 5.46 9.70 -7.93
N ASP A 64 5.10 10.68 -7.09
CA ASP A 64 3.95 11.55 -7.38
C ASP A 64 4.26 12.58 -8.48
N SER A 65 3.26 13.33 -8.91
CA SER A 65 3.41 14.38 -9.95
C SER A 65 4.34 15.52 -9.55
N LYS A 66 4.75 15.60 -8.29
CA LYS A 66 5.70 16.58 -7.76
C LYS A 66 7.10 15.96 -7.54
N GLY A 67 7.33 14.74 -8.01
CA GLY A 67 8.61 14.05 -7.88
C GLY A 67 8.88 13.43 -6.50
N ARG A 68 7.88 13.39 -5.61
CA ARG A 68 8.04 12.83 -4.26
C ARG A 68 7.82 11.32 -4.30
N SER A 69 8.78 10.57 -3.78
CA SER A 69 8.68 9.11 -3.69
C SER A 69 7.80 8.70 -2.51
N PHE A 70 6.90 7.73 -2.72
CA PHE A 70 6.12 7.14 -1.63
C PHE A 70 7.03 6.33 -0.68
N PHE A 71 7.92 5.52 -1.23
CA PHE A 71 9.00 4.86 -0.49
C PHE A 71 10.22 5.79 -0.41
N LEU A 72 10.69 6.06 0.81
CA LEU A 72 11.87 6.88 1.05
C LEU A 72 13.14 6.10 0.67
N LYS A 73 14.00 6.71 -0.15
CA LYS A 73 15.17 6.03 -0.75
C LYS A 73 16.24 5.61 0.26
N ASP A 74 16.26 6.22 1.44
CA ASP A 74 17.25 6.00 2.50
C ASP A 74 16.73 5.09 3.63
N LYS A 75 15.59 4.42 3.43
CA LYS A 75 14.97 3.52 4.41
C LYS A 75 14.86 2.10 3.84
N PHE A 76 15.05 1.11 4.71
CA PHE A 76 14.67 -0.26 4.41
C PHE A 76 13.16 -0.45 4.66
N TYR A 77 12.55 -1.36 3.91
CA TYR A 77 11.15 -1.72 4.03
C TYR A 77 11.02 -3.23 4.17
N ASN A 78 10.28 -3.66 5.19
CA ASN A 78 9.88 -5.05 5.38
C ASN A 78 8.41 -5.19 5.02
N LEU A 79 8.09 -6.25 4.26
CA LEU A 79 6.74 -6.57 3.86
C LEU A 79 6.36 -7.92 4.47
N LEU A 80 5.30 -7.94 5.28
CA LEU A 80 4.72 -9.16 5.83
C LEU A 80 3.58 -9.61 4.91
N LEU A 81 3.73 -10.78 4.28
CA LEU A 81 2.80 -11.35 3.31
C LEU A 81 2.05 -12.56 3.91
N PRO A 82 0.87 -12.38 4.53
CA PRO A 82 0.16 -13.46 5.19
C PRO A 82 -0.23 -14.56 4.19
N GLN A 83 0.01 -15.82 4.55
CA GLN A 83 -0.43 -16.97 3.76
C GLN A 83 -1.78 -17.47 4.28
N ARG A 84 -2.72 -17.78 3.38
CA ARG A 84 -3.98 -18.42 3.77
C ARG A 84 -3.71 -19.87 4.15
N PRO A 85 -4.33 -20.40 5.23
CA PRO A 85 -4.27 -21.83 5.52
C PRO A 85 -4.95 -22.62 4.40
N ASN A 86 -4.54 -23.87 4.20
CA ASN A 86 -5.27 -24.79 3.34
C ASN A 86 -6.63 -25.08 3.99
N MET A 87 -7.71 -24.70 3.32
CA MET A 87 -9.07 -25.00 3.76
C MET A 87 -9.48 -26.37 3.19
N VAL A 88 -10.04 -27.23 4.05
CA VAL A 88 -10.69 -28.50 3.67
C VAL A 88 -12.19 -28.25 3.57
#